data_AF-A0A382A5I1-F1
#
_entry.id   AF-A0A382A5I1-F1
#
_cell.length_a   1.000
_cell.length_b   1.000
_cell.length_c   1.000
_cell.angle_alpha   90.00
_cell.angle_beta   90.00
_cell.angle_gamma   90.00
#
_symmetry.space_group_name_H-M   'P 1'
#
loop_
_entity.id
_entity.type
_entity.pdbx_description
1 polymer ?
#
loop_
_entity_poly.entity_id
_entity_poly.type
_entity_poly.pdbx_seq_one_letter_code
_entity_poly.pdbx_strand_id
1 'polypeptide(L)'
;MAQPSLGQDKRAPSALEIHQWTKQLSADDWILQSVAMEELGKLKIEKAVPAIQKILDQGKSSWLKGRAMLALAKIVGKEMIPIAQKATGNSDPVLRKAALQTLDLVGGETSAPVARELLKDPVMEVRAMAAALYASEFPEEAWPTVERLTGSDQGSISSDLMRALAHVGSDEALERLEKLFYAPNANKRRGRDILQALAVADNQAIPLLVRLTTHYSPNKTEFQLGQKLLSTRDEKIVTSSLKGMLLSEETQFKGNTAELMAGICPTRELGDLLSTIWIKRKDIPQNAIRSGLTALSKIEPSRYESFFSHYLKSEDPITRAIAVRCRGLIHDKDLFETFRSYVHDDNAKVAQAALESLRRAPVDSKPTEGLLAYLTRSFSSSEESVLLAALDLLGKRATVDEFDSALEVLKPFLGGEENRNREAAAKALNDLSGNERIADVSIAQGFVGHWMVVGPFLNDNKNTGTTKVYPPELQEDAETYKAEYRWEFGGGQANNRELDLTWVEASAQTLEGEPLPENTIVAATMGAYMAGLDTSAIMASFAVYSILKHPGVYERVIEEIDRVFDDGPFDFEALQTMPAFRGAI
;
A
#
# COMPACT_ATOMS: atom_id res chain seq x y z
N MET A 1 -3.28 -8.87 -1.76
CA MET A 1 -3.62 -7.51 -1.30
C MET A 1 -2.47 -6.58 -1.65
N ALA A 2 -2.71 -5.72 -2.64
CA ALA A 2 -1.74 -4.70 -3.03
C ALA A 2 -1.73 -3.61 -1.95
N GLN A 3 -0.53 -3.24 -1.46
CA GLN A 3 -0.36 -1.99 -0.74
C GLN A 3 -0.73 -0.84 -1.69
N PRO A 4 -1.57 0.12 -1.26
CA PRO A 4 -1.81 1.32 -2.05
C PRO A 4 -0.50 2.07 -2.17
N SER A 5 -0.10 2.35 -3.40
CA SER A 5 0.95 3.30 -3.69
C SER A 5 0.60 4.63 -3.02
N LEU A 6 1.55 5.18 -2.25
CA LEU A 6 1.59 6.60 -1.90
C LEU A 6 1.89 7.41 -3.16
N GLY A 7 1.00 7.33 -4.16
CA GLY A 7 0.79 8.43 -5.07
C GLY A 7 0.22 9.56 -4.22
N GLN A 8 0.93 10.68 -4.14
CA GLN A 8 0.33 11.93 -3.69
C GLN A 8 -0.81 12.25 -4.65
N ASP A 9 -1.99 11.73 -4.33
CA ASP A 9 -3.25 12.20 -4.86
C ASP A 9 -3.34 13.65 -4.39
N LYS A 10 -2.99 14.60 -5.27
CA LYS A 10 -2.98 16.03 -4.94
C LYS A 10 -4.42 16.45 -4.75
N ARG A 11 -4.91 16.30 -3.51
CA ARG A 11 -6.19 16.83 -3.05
C ARG A 11 -6.31 18.29 -3.51
N ALA A 12 -7.43 18.62 -4.13
CA ALA A 12 -7.73 20.01 -4.45
C ALA A 12 -7.68 20.85 -3.16
N PRO A 13 -6.94 21.96 -3.14
CA PRO A 13 -6.73 22.74 -1.94
C PRO A 13 -8.04 23.33 -1.44
N SER A 14 -8.22 23.31 -0.13
CA SER A 14 -9.38 23.88 0.54
C SER A 14 -9.41 25.41 0.43
N ALA A 15 -10.60 25.99 0.53
CA ALA A 15 -10.77 27.44 0.61
C ALA A 15 -9.98 28.06 1.78
N LEU A 16 -9.79 27.30 2.87
CA LEU A 16 -8.98 27.71 4.01
C LEU A 16 -7.50 27.82 3.66
N GLU A 17 -6.94 26.86 2.92
CA GLU A 17 -5.53 26.90 2.48
C GLU A 17 -5.28 28.09 1.54
N ILE A 18 -6.18 28.34 0.59
CA ILE A 18 -6.10 29.51 -0.30
C ILE A 18 -6.17 30.82 0.51
N HIS A 19 -7.05 30.89 1.50
CA HIS A 19 -7.14 32.05 2.39
C HIS A 19 -5.85 32.25 3.21
N GLN A 20 -5.28 31.17 3.75
CA GLN A 20 -4.03 31.20 4.49
C GLN A 20 -2.86 31.68 3.64
N TRP A 21 -2.67 31.14 2.42
CA TRP A 21 -1.64 31.63 1.50
C TRP A 21 -1.84 33.09 1.13
N THR A 22 -3.08 33.52 0.88
CA THR A 22 -3.39 34.93 0.60
C THR A 22 -2.98 35.85 1.75
N LYS A 23 -3.22 35.43 2.99
CA LYS A 23 -2.78 36.16 4.20
C LYS A 23 -1.26 36.20 4.32
N GLN A 24 -0.58 35.08 4.01
CA GLN A 24 0.88 34.97 4.06
C GLN A 24 1.61 35.86 3.06
N LEU A 25 0.98 36.31 1.97
CA LEU A 25 1.57 37.32 1.07
C LEU A 25 1.90 38.65 1.78
N SER A 26 1.15 38.98 2.84
CA SER A 26 1.38 40.19 3.65
C SER A 26 2.24 39.94 4.89
N ALA A 27 2.77 38.72 5.07
CA ALA A 27 3.67 38.41 6.17
C ALA A 27 5.03 39.09 5.97
N ASP A 28 5.74 39.34 7.07
CA ASP A 28 7.10 39.89 7.02
C ASP A 28 8.18 38.85 6.67
N ASP A 29 7.79 37.56 6.70
CA ASP A 29 8.67 36.43 6.38
C ASP A 29 8.67 36.14 4.87
N TRP A 30 9.84 36.33 4.25
CA TRP A 30 10.05 36.10 2.83
C TRP A 30 9.84 34.63 2.41
N ILE A 31 10.03 33.68 3.32
CA ILE A 31 9.80 32.25 3.07
C ILE A 31 8.29 32.02 2.93
N LEU A 32 7.49 32.55 3.86
CA LEU A 32 6.03 32.45 3.81
C LEU A 32 5.47 33.13 2.55
N GLN A 33 5.99 34.32 2.21
CA GLN A 33 5.62 34.99 0.97
C GLN A 33 5.95 34.14 -0.26
N SER A 34 7.14 33.53 -0.31
CA SER A 34 7.54 32.69 -1.44
C SER A 34 6.68 31.44 -1.57
N VAL A 35 6.37 30.76 -0.46
CA VAL A 35 5.52 29.56 -0.47
C VAL A 35 4.12 29.93 -0.94
N ALA A 36 3.56 31.01 -0.39
CA ALA A 36 2.26 31.51 -0.81
C ALA A 36 2.21 31.85 -2.31
N MET A 37 3.19 32.60 -2.82
CA MET A 37 3.27 32.93 -4.25
C MET A 37 3.38 31.69 -5.14
N GLU A 38 4.16 30.69 -4.72
CA GLU A 38 4.34 29.45 -5.48
C GLU A 38 3.04 28.63 -5.56
N GLU A 39 2.34 28.45 -4.44
CA GLU A 39 1.09 27.68 -4.40
C GLU A 39 -0.06 28.42 -5.08
N LEU A 40 -0.25 29.71 -4.80
CA LEU A 40 -1.27 30.53 -5.47
C LEU A 40 -1.03 30.60 -6.99
N GLY A 41 0.23 30.68 -7.41
CA GLY A 41 0.62 30.65 -8.82
C GLY A 41 0.32 29.32 -9.49
N LYS A 42 0.70 28.19 -8.87
CA LYS A 42 0.39 26.82 -9.38
C LYS A 42 -1.11 26.61 -9.58
N LEU A 43 -1.91 27.14 -8.67
CA LEU A 43 -3.37 27.02 -8.65
C LEU A 43 -4.07 28.10 -9.48
N LYS A 44 -3.32 29.05 -10.05
CA LYS A 44 -3.83 30.15 -10.87
C LYS A 44 -4.91 30.98 -10.16
N ILE A 45 -4.70 31.31 -8.88
CA ILE A 45 -5.68 32.07 -8.09
C ILE A 45 -5.67 33.55 -8.49
N GLU A 46 -6.58 33.94 -9.38
CA GLU A 46 -6.70 35.32 -9.89
C GLU A 46 -6.91 36.37 -8.78
N LYS A 47 -7.67 36.03 -7.73
CA LYS A 47 -7.91 36.94 -6.60
C LYS A 47 -6.63 37.36 -5.86
N ALA A 48 -5.53 36.61 -6.01
CA ALA A 48 -4.25 36.94 -5.40
C ALA A 48 -3.42 37.96 -6.22
N VAL A 49 -3.78 38.22 -7.47
CA VAL A 49 -3.02 39.08 -8.39
C VAL A 49 -2.68 40.45 -7.79
N PRO A 50 -3.63 41.21 -7.19
CA PRO A 50 -3.29 42.53 -6.63
C PRO A 50 -2.25 42.47 -5.50
N ALA A 51 -2.33 41.43 -4.66
CA ALA A 51 -1.40 41.25 -3.56
C ALA A 51 0.00 40.85 -4.06
N ILE A 52 0.08 39.97 -5.05
CA ILE A 52 1.35 39.56 -5.66
C ILE A 52 1.96 40.72 -6.47
N GLN A 53 1.15 41.51 -7.18
CA GLN A 53 1.58 42.71 -7.90
C GLN A 53 2.23 43.73 -6.94
N LYS A 54 1.66 43.93 -5.75
CA LYS A 54 2.27 44.77 -4.73
C LYS A 54 3.68 44.28 -4.33
N ILE A 55 3.89 42.97 -4.23
CA ILE A 55 5.22 42.39 -3.95
C ILE A 55 6.17 42.59 -5.15
N LEU A 56 5.69 42.46 -6.38
CA LEU A 56 6.49 42.73 -7.58
C LEU A 56 7.01 44.19 -7.60
N ASP A 57 6.14 45.14 -7.29
CA ASP A 57 6.48 46.57 -7.35
C ASP A 57 7.32 47.00 -6.14
N GLN A 58 6.89 46.63 -4.93
CA GLN A 58 7.38 47.17 -3.65
C GLN A 58 8.13 46.16 -2.78
N GLY A 59 8.36 44.94 -3.27
CA GLY A 59 9.04 43.89 -2.52
C GLY A 59 10.42 44.30 -2.02
N LYS A 60 10.78 43.85 -0.82
CA LYS A 60 12.01 44.23 -0.11
C LYS A 60 13.29 43.77 -0.81
N SER A 61 13.22 42.71 -1.62
CA SER A 61 14.38 42.14 -2.32
C SER A 61 14.05 41.81 -3.78
N SER A 62 15.06 41.91 -4.65
CA SER A 62 14.99 41.50 -6.05
C SER A 62 14.56 40.04 -6.22
N TRP A 63 14.94 39.18 -5.28
CA TRP A 63 14.51 37.79 -5.26
C TRP A 63 13.00 37.65 -5.05
N LEU A 64 12.40 38.37 -4.09
CA LEU A 64 10.96 38.36 -3.86
C LEU A 64 10.20 38.96 -5.05
N LYS A 65 10.70 40.04 -5.62
CA LYS A 65 10.14 40.65 -6.84
C LYS A 65 10.17 39.65 -8.01
N GLY A 66 11.28 38.94 -8.19
CA GLY A 66 11.40 37.89 -9.21
C GLY A 66 10.44 36.72 -8.99
N ARG A 67 10.23 36.29 -7.74
CA ARG A 67 9.21 35.28 -7.39
C ARG A 67 7.80 35.75 -7.69
N ALA A 68 7.48 37.00 -7.36
CA ALA A 68 6.19 37.62 -7.67
C ALA A 68 5.95 37.67 -9.19
N MET A 69 6.98 38.04 -9.97
CA MET A 69 6.93 38.05 -11.43
C MET A 69 6.56 36.67 -12.00
N LEU A 70 7.23 35.61 -11.54
CA LEU A 70 6.95 34.24 -11.96
C LEU A 70 5.56 33.75 -11.53
N ALA A 71 5.14 34.08 -10.31
CA ALA A 71 3.82 33.71 -9.82
C ALA A 71 2.71 34.38 -10.63
N LEU A 72 2.86 35.67 -10.95
CA LEU A 72 1.94 36.39 -11.83
C LEU A 72 1.92 35.78 -13.22
N ALA A 73 3.07 35.40 -13.79
CA ALA A 73 3.12 34.76 -15.09
C ALA A 73 2.36 33.43 -15.15
N LYS A 74 2.37 32.65 -14.06
CA LYS A 74 1.53 31.44 -13.95
C LYS A 74 0.02 31.74 -13.92
N ILE A 75 -0.38 32.90 -13.37
CA ILE A 75 -1.78 33.30 -13.19
C ILE A 75 -2.31 34.00 -14.45
N VAL A 76 -1.71 35.13 -14.84
CA VAL A 76 -2.19 36.00 -15.93
C VAL A 76 -1.53 35.70 -17.29
N GLY A 77 -0.55 34.79 -17.33
CA GLY A 77 0.02 34.30 -18.58
C GLY A 77 0.76 35.38 -19.37
N LYS A 78 0.39 35.52 -20.66
CA LYS A 78 1.08 36.38 -21.65
C LYS A 78 1.06 37.87 -21.31
N GLU A 79 0.17 38.32 -20.43
CA GLU A 79 0.14 39.70 -19.95
C GLU A 79 1.45 40.11 -19.23
N MET A 80 2.21 39.13 -18.71
CA MET A 80 3.52 39.40 -18.09
C MET A 80 4.66 39.65 -19.07
N ILE A 81 4.48 39.41 -20.38
CA ILE A 81 5.57 39.52 -21.37
C ILE A 81 6.21 40.92 -21.37
N PRO A 82 5.45 42.05 -21.48
CA PRO A 82 6.06 43.38 -21.50
C PRO A 82 6.80 43.72 -20.20
N ILE A 83 6.27 43.24 -19.07
CA ILE A 83 6.88 43.45 -17.74
C ILE A 83 8.20 42.68 -17.65
N ALA A 84 8.24 41.43 -18.10
CA ALA A 84 9.45 40.62 -18.15
C ALA A 84 10.49 41.21 -19.12
N GLN A 85 10.07 41.62 -20.32
CA GLN A 85 10.95 42.30 -21.29
C GLN A 85 11.56 43.58 -20.72
N LYS A 86 10.80 44.37 -19.96
CA LYS A 86 11.36 45.55 -19.28
C LYS A 86 12.39 45.15 -18.20
N ALA A 87 12.12 44.06 -17.47
CA ALA A 87 12.97 43.61 -16.38
C ALA A 87 14.30 42.99 -16.84
N THR A 88 14.46 42.62 -18.12
CA THR A 88 15.76 42.17 -18.66
C THR A 88 16.82 43.27 -18.70
N GLY A 89 16.41 44.55 -18.70
CA GLY A 89 17.31 45.70 -18.58
C GLY A 89 17.62 46.12 -17.13
N ASN A 90 17.19 45.37 -16.12
CA ASN A 90 17.38 45.76 -14.72
C ASN A 90 18.85 45.66 -14.28
N SER A 91 19.29 46.57 -13.40
CA SER A 91 20.64 46.55 -12.83
C SER A 91 20.94 45.27 -12.02
N ASP A 92 19.92 44.71 -11.35
CA ASP A 92 20.06 43.51 -10.55
C ASP A 92 19.94 42.23 -11.41
N PRO A 93 20.98 41.36 -11.44
CA PRO A 93 20.96 40.12 -12.22
C PRO A 93 19.88 39.13 -11.78
N VAL A 94 19.43 39.16 -10.52
CA VAL A 94 18.36 38.29 -10.02
C VAL A 94 17.06 38.59 -10.76
N LEU A 95 16.76 39.87 -11.00
CA LEU A 95 15.59 40.28 -11.76
C LEU A 95 15.72 39.98 -13.25
N ARG A 96 16.91 40.15 -13.84
CA ARG A 96 17.16 39.77 -15.24
C ARG A 96 16.96 38.27 -15.45
N LYS A 97 17.43 37.44 -14.52
CA LYS A 97 17.20 35.99 -14.55
C LYS A 97 15.72 35.64 -14.37
N ALA A 98 15.03 36.26 -13.41
CA ALA A 98 13.60 36.03 -13.21
C ALA A 98 12.76 36.45 -14.43
N ALA A 99 13.17 37.51 -15.11
CA ALA A 99 12.58 37.94 -16.37
C ALA A 99 12.74 36.88 -17.46
N LEU A 100 13.94 36.34 -17.65
CA LEU A 100 14.18 35.22 -18.59
C LEU A 100 13.33 33.99 -18.21
N GLN A 101 13.22 33.64 -16.93
CA GLN A 101 12.36 32.53 -16.47
C GLN A 101 10.87 32.80 -16.73
N THR A 102 10.46 34.06 -16.66
CA THR A 102 9.09 34.45 -16.99
C THR A 102 8.85 34.34 -18.50
N LEU A 103 9.79 34.79 -19.33
CA LEU A 103 9.72 34.66 -20.78
C LEU A 103 9.74 33.19 -21.24
N ASP A 104 10.56 32.34 -20.62
CA ASP A 104 10.55 30.88 -20.83
C ASP A 104 9.16 30.27 -20.57
N LEU A 105 8.45 30.77 -19.56
CA LEU A 105 7.13 30.27 -19.20
C LEU A 105 6.00 30.77 -20.13
N VAL A 106 6.03 32.05 -20.56
CA VAL A 106 4.88 32.69 -21.23
C VAL A 106 5.20 33.39 -22.55
N GLY A 107 6.47 33.62 -22.87
CA GLY A 107 6.91 34.50 -23.96
C GLY A 107 6.84 33.87 -25.36
N GLY A 108 7.00 32.56 -25.48
CA GLY A 108 7.13 31.88 -26.79
C GLY A 108 8.16 32.58 -27.67
N GLU A 109 7.86 32.71 -28.97
CA GLU A 109 8.75 33.30 -30.00
C GLU A 109 9.27 34.72 -29.68
N THR A 110 8.60 35.47 -28.79
CA THR A 110 9.07 36.81 -28.39
C THR A 110 10.28 36.78 -27.45
N SER A 111 10.65 35.59 -26.97
CA SER A 111 11.71 35.39 -25.98
C SER A 111 13.10 35.32 -26.59
N ALA A 112 13.24 34.74 -27.78
CA ALA A 112 14.54 34.50 -28.39
C ALA A 112 15.38 35.76 -28.65
N PRO A 113 14.84 36.88 -29.17
CA PRO A 113 15.65 38.08 -29.37
C PRO A 113 16.27 38.59 -28.07
N VAL A 114 15.49 38.56 -26.98
CA VAL A 114 15.91 38.99 -25.65
C VAL A 114 16.92 38.00 -25.05
N ALA A 115 16.68 36.70 -25.19
CA ALA A 115 17.62 35.67 -24.77
C ALA A 115 18.96 35.81 -25.50
N ARG A 116 18.95 36.05 -26.81
CA ARG A 116 20.14 36.24 -27.64
C ARG A 116 21.00 37.41 -27.17
N GLU A 117 20.39 38.53 -26.81
CA GLU A 117 21.10 39.69 -26.25
C GLU A 117 21.76 39.34 -24.91
N LEU A 118 21.03 38.66 -24.03
CA LEU A 118 21.51 38.28 -22.70
C LEU A 118 22.52 37.12 -22.69
N LEU A 119 22.83 36.49 -23.83
CA LEU A 119 23.97 35.58 -23.96
C LEU A 119 25.32 36.27 -23.65
N LYS A 120 25.36 37.60 -23.75
CA LYS A 120 26.55 38.43 -23.47
C LYS A 120 26.48 39.10 -22.09
N ASP A 121 25.50 38.77 -21.26
CA ASP A 121 25.34 39.35 -19.92
C ASP A 121 26.62 39.15 -19.08
N PRO A 122 27.05 40.11 -18.25
CA PRO A 122 28.22 39.95 -17.41
C PRO A 122 28.09 38.82 -16.38
N VAL A 123 26.88 38.44 -15.99
CA VAL A 123 26.61 37.44 -14.94
C VAL A 123 26.36 36.05 -15.53
N MET A 124 27.06 35.04 -15.02
CA MET A 124 27.02 33.66 -15.54
C MET A 124 25.62 33.05 -15.44
N GLU A 125 24.92 33.27 -14.34
CA GLU A 125 23.59 32.72 -14.09
C GLU A 125 22.54 33.27 -15.07
N VAL A 126 22.72 34.52 -15.52
CA VAL A 126 21.87 35.13 -16.55
C VAL A 126 22.21 34.55 -17.92
N ARG A 127 23.51 34.47 -18.27
CA ARG A 127 23.96 33.82 -19.53
C ARG A 127 23.49 32.37 -19.64
N ALA A 128 23.55 31.61 -18.55
CA ALA A 128 23.12 30.21 -18.51
C ALA A 128 21.61 30.07 -18.80
N MET A 129 20.79 30.89 -18.16
CA MET A 129 19.34 30.92 -18.40
C MET A 129 19.01 31.36 -19.83
N ALA A 130 19.72 32.39 -20.33
CA ALA A 130 19.58 32.89 -21.68
C ALA A 130 19.96 31.82 -22.71
N ALA A 131 21.03 31.07 -22.47
CA ALA A 131 21.47 29.97 -23.32
C ALA A 131 20.43 28.84 -23.39
N ALA A 132 19.81 28.49 -22.26
CA ALA A 132 18.75 27.48 -22.23
C ALA A 132 17.52 27.91 -23.05
N LEU A 133 17.07 29.15 -22.84
CA LEU A 133 15.91 29.73 -23.53
C LEU A 133 16.18 29.96 -25.03
N TYR A 134 17.41 30.34 -25.40
CA TYR A 134 17.75 30.49 -26.82
C TYR A 134 17.85 29.11 -27.50
N ALA A 135 18.44 28.11 -26.83
CA ALA A 135 18.59 26.76 -27.35
C ALA A 135 17.24 26.05 -27.54
N SER A 136 16.20 26.37 -26.77
CA SER A 136 14.88 25.77 -26.95
C SER A 136 14.19 26.16 -28.25
N GLU A 137 14.60 27.28 -28.87
CA GLU A 137 14.06 27.74 -30.15
C GLU A 137 15.07 27.62 -31.30
N PHE A 138 16.36 27.84 -31.02
CA PHE A 138 17.46 27.86 -32.00
C PHE A 138 18.62 26.96 -31.54
N PRO A 139 18.44 25.62 -31.48
CA PRO A 139 19.42 24.71 -30.89
C PRO A 139 20.78 24.75 -31.59
N GLU A 140 20.80 24.73 -32.93
CA GLU A 140 22.05 24.76 -33.72
C GLU A 140 22.81 26.09 -33.54
N GLU A 141 22.11 27.22 -33.56
CA GLU A 141 22.73 28.54 -33.38
C GLU A 141 23.21 28.77 -31.94
N ALA A 142 22.55 28.15 -30.95
CA ALA A 142 22.92 28.24 -29.56
C ALA A 142 24.22 27.47 -29.25
N TRP A 143 24.52 26.40 -30.01
CA TRP A 143 25.60 25.47 -29.73
C TRP A 143 26.96 26.14 -29.46
N PRO A 144 27.50 27.07 -30.30
CA PRO A 144 28.80 27.68 -30.04
C PRO A 144 28.89 28.42 -28.70
N THR A 145 27.76 28.97 -28.22
CA THR A 145 27.70 29.61 -26.91
C THR A 145 27.53 28.60 -25.80
N VAL A 146 26.64 27.61 -25.94
CA VAL A 146 26.43 26.54 -24.97
C VAL A 146 27.71 25.75 -24.75
N GLU A 147 28.41 25.37 -25.83
CA GLU A 147 29.69 24.67 -25.79
C GLU A 147 30.73 25.43 -24.97
N ARG A 148 30.90 26.74 -25.25
CA ARG A 148 31.83 27.62 -24.54
C ARG A 148 31.49 27.74 -23.05
N LEU A 149 30.21 27.77 -22.70
CA LEU A 149 29.75 27.90 -21.31
C LEU A 149 29.79 26.58 -20.53
N THR A 150 29.86 25.43 -21.21
CA THR A 150 29.78 24.08 -20.64
C THR A 150 31.11 23.32 -20.72
N GLY A 151 32.25 24.03 -20.64
CA GLY A 151 33.58 23.42 -20.74
C GLY A 151 33.76 22.20 -19.83
N SER A 152 34.57 21.24 -20.30
CA SER A 152 34.87 20.01 -19.57
C SER A 152 35.62 20.36 -18.27
N ASP A 153 35.12 19.88 -17.13
CA ASP A 153 35.71 20.00 -15.77
C ASP A 153 35.24 21.16 -14.87
N GLN A 154 34.03 21.68 -15.07
CA GLN A 154 33.41 22.55 -14.08
C GLN A 154 32.91 21.73 -12.87
N GLY A 155 33.56 21.87 -11.72
CA GLY A 155 33.13 21.26 -10.44
C GLY A 155 31.71 21.65 -10.03
N SER A 156 31.20 22.79 -10.52
CA SER A 156 29.81 23.21 -10.41
C SER A 156 29.33 23.75 -11.76
N ILE A 157 28.37 23.07 -12.37
CA ILE A 157 27.65 23.52 -13.57
C ILE A 157 26.18 23.72 -13.21
N SER A 158 25.58 24.81 -13.69
CA SER A 158 24.19 25.13 -13.38
C SER A 158 23.23 24.18 -14.11
N SER A 159 22.06 23.95 -13.50
CA SER A 159 20.97 23.19 -14.14
C SER A 159 20.51 23.83 -15.45
N ASP A 160 20.60 25.16 -15.56
CA ASP A 160 20.23 25.90 -16.77
C ASP A 160 21.17 25.55 -17.93
N LEU A 161 22.49 25.42 -17.69
CA LEU A 161 23.43 25.00 -18.74
C LEU A 161 23.24 23.53 -19.14
N MET A 162 22.90 22.65 -18.19
CA MET A 162 22.53 21.26 -18.52
C MET A 162 21.26 21.23 -19.38
N ARG A 163 20.27 22.07 -19.05
CA ARG A 163 19.04 22.22 -19.84
C ARG A 163 19.32 22.78 -21.23
N ALA A 164 20.27 23.72 -21.36
CA ALA A 164 20.72 24.22 -22.66
C ALA A 164 21.33 23.11 -23.52
N LEU A 165 22.22 22.27 -22.97
CA LEU A 165 22.75 21.09 -23.67
C LEU A 165 21.64 20.13 -24.10
N ALA A 166 20.64 19.90 -23.24
CA ALA A 166 19.51 19.03 -23.52
C ALA A 166 18.62 19.58 -24.66
N HIS A 167 18.41 20.90 -24.71
CA HIS A 167 17.70 21.55 -25.82
C HIS A 167 18.49 21.53 -27.13
N VAL A 168 19.81 21.74 -27.09
CA VAL A 168 20.66 21.61 -28.30
C VAL A 168 20.56 20.20 -28.86
N GLY A 169 20.73 19.19 -28.01
CA GLY A 169 20.44 17.79 -28.31
C GLY A 169 21.29 17.12 -29.41
N SER A 170 22.21 17.84 -30.07
CA SER A 170 23.17 17.24 -31.00
C SER A 170 24.02 16.17 -30.32
N ASP A 171 24.62 15.28 -31.12
CA ASP A 171 25.49 14.21 -30.59
C ASP A 171 26.60 14.77 -29.70
N GLU A 172 27.21 15.91 -30.06
CA GLU A 172 28.24 16.58 -29.26
C GLU A 172 27.69 17.14 -27.95
N ALA A 173 26.47 17.69 -27.96
CA ALA A 173 25.82 18.22 -26.75
C ALA A 173 25.43 17.09 -25.78
N LEU A 174 24.94 15.97 -26.32
CA LEU A 174 24.62 14.78 -25.54
C LEU A 174 25.88 14.10 -24.99
N GLU A 175 26.95 14.01 -25.79
CA GLU A 175 28.26 13.53 -25.33
C GLU A 175 28.81 14.44 -24.20
N ARG A 176 28.60 15.75 -24.30
CA ARG A 176 28.96 16.69 -23.23
C ARG A 176 28.19 16.42 -21.95
N LEU A 177 26.88 16.18 -22.01
CA LEU A 177 26.08 15.78 -20.84
C LEU A 177 26.58 14.47 -20.23
N GLU A 178 26.92 13.48 -21.05
CA GLU A 178 27.45 12.20 -20.59
C GLU A 178 28.81 12.36 -19.89
N LYS A 179 29.72 13.16 -20.45
CA LYS A 179 31.01 13.50 -19.80
C LYS A 179 30.81 14.21 -18.46
N LEU A 180 29.85 15.13 -18.38
CA LEU A 180 29.52 15.83 -17.14
C LEU A 180 28.96 14.88 -16.08
N PHE A 181 28.18 13.87 -16.48
CA PHE A 181 27.65 12.84 -15.60
C PHE A 181 28.77 12.04 -14.92
N TYR A 182 29.80 11.65 -15.67
CA TYR A 182 30.92 10.84 -15.17
C TYR A 182 32.10 11.64 -14.59
N ALA A 183 32.01 12.96 -14.52
CA ALA A 183 33.12 13.79 -14.04
C ALA A 183 33.47 13.48 -12.56
N PRO A 184 34.75 13.31 -12.19
CA PRO A 184 35.19 12.79 -10.89
C PRO A 184 34.80 13.69 -9.70
N ASN A 185 34.65 14.99 -9.93
CA ASN A 185 34.26 15.98 -8.92
C ASN A 185 32.76 16.34 -9.00
N ALA A 186 31.92 15.43 -9.50
CA ALA A 186 30.50 15.65 -9.58
C ALA A 186 29.85 15.73 -8.20
N ASN A 187 29.06 16.79 -7.98
CA ASN A 187 28.20 16.83 -6.81
C ASN A 187 27.18 15.67 -6.88
N LYS A 188 26.69 15.20 -5.71
CA LYS A 188 25.78 14.05 -5.63
C LYS A 188 24.44 14.26 -6.37
N ARG A 189 24.06 15.51 -6.67
CA ARG A 189 22.82 15.85 -7.36
C ARG A 189 22.95 15.86 -8.88
N ARG A 190 24.18 15.90 -9.41
CA ARG A 190 24.44 16.11 -10.84
C ARG A 190 23.72 15.10 -11.71
N GLY A 191 23.74 13.82 -11.36
CA GLY A 191 23.05 12.80 -12.13
C GLY A 191 21.53 13.03 -12.19
N ARG A 192 20.92 13.42 -11.07
CA ARG A 192 19.50 13.81 -11.04
C ARG A 192 19.24 15.07 -11.87
N ASP A 193 20.11 16.06 -11.78
CA ASP A 193 19.97 17.32 -12.52
C ASP A 193 20.09 17.10 -14.04
N ILE A 194 20.99 16.22 -14.47
CA ILE A 194 21.14 15.82 -15.88
C ILE A 194 19.90 15.05 -16.34
N LEU A 195 19.41 14.07 -15.57
CA LEU A 195 18.18 13.36 -15.91
C LEU A 195 16.99 14.33 -16.03
N GLN A 196 16.89 15.31 -15.11
CA GLN A 196 15.86 16.34 -15.15
C GLN A 196 16.01 17.28 -16.35
N ALA A 197 17.24 17.62 -16.76
CA ALA A 197 17.51 18.39 -17.95
C ALA A 197 17.09 17.63 -19.22
N LEU A 198 17.33 16.32 -19.28
CA LEU A 198 16.89 15.47 -20.41
C LEU A 198 15.35 15.35 -20.53
N ALA A 199 14.58 15.90 -19.59
CA ALA A 199 13.12 15.99 -19.70
C ALA A 199 12.68 16.89 -20.87
N VAL A 200 13.49 17.90 -21.24
CA VAL A 200 13.16 18.83 -22.33
C VAL A 200 13.77 18.45 -23.68
N ALA A 201 14.66 17.46 -23.70
CA ALA A 201 15.34 17.03 -24.92
C ALA A 201 14.38 16.27 -25.86
N ASP A 202 14.68 16.27 -27.15
CA ASP A 202 13.94 15.51 -28.16
C ASP A 202 14.30 14.00 -28.16
N ASN A 203 13.67 13.25 -29.07
CA ASN A 203 13.83 11.81 -29.21
C ASN A 203 15.29 11.34 -29.39
N GLN A 204 16.16 12.18 -29.96
CA GLN A 204 17.59 11.90 -30.10
C GLN A 204 18.30 11.63 -28.76
N ALA A 205 17.79 12.17 -27.65
CA ALA A 205 18.37 11.99 -26.33
C ALA A 205 17.91 10.71 -25.61
N ILE A 206 16.94 9.97 -26.15
CA ILE A 206 16.39 8.75 -25.54
C ILE A 206 17.50 7.71 -25.25
N PRO A 207 18.42 7.39 -26.17
CA PRO A 207 19.48 6.41 -25.89
C PRO A 207 20.36 6.80 -24.70
N LEU A 208 20.72 8.08 -24.58
CA LEU A 208 21.47 8.58 -23.43
C LEU A 208 20.65 8.50 -22.15
N LEU A 209 19.38 8.93 -22.19
CA LEU A 209 18.48 8.87 -21.03
C LEU A 209 18.32 7.42 -20.52
N VAL A 210 18.22 6.44 -21.41
CA VAL A 210 18.19 5.01 -21.04
C VAL A 210 19.50 4.62 -20.34
N ARG A 211 20.68 4.91 -20.93
CA ARG A 211 21.98 4.57 -20.31
C ARG A 211 22.12 5.19 -18.92
N LEU A 212 21.89 6.49 -18.79
CA LEU A 212 22.04 7.20 -17.52
C LEU A 212 21.03 6.73 -16.47
N THR A 213 19.81 6.35 -16.87
CA THR A 213 18.82 5.77 -15.96
C THR A 213 19.31 4.44 -15.41
N THR A 214 19.81 3.55 -16.26
CA THR A 214 20.30 2.21 -15.86
C THR A 214 21.58 2.25 -15.03
N HIS A 215 22.27 3.38 -14.95
CA HIS A 215 23.38 3.57 -14.03
C HIS A 215 22.94 3.49 -12.54
N TYR A 216 21.67 3.78 -12.26
CA TYR A 216 21.10 3.74 -10.93
C TYR A 216 20.36 2.42 -10.68
N SER A 217 20.46 1.91 -9.45
CA SER A 217 19.64 0.79 -9.02
C SER A 217 18.14 1.17 -8.97
N PRO A 218 17.21 0.22 -9.21
CA PRO A 218 15.77 0.51 -9.30
C PRO A 218 15.14 1.20 -8.08
N ASN A 219 15.75 1.07 -6.90
CA ASN A 219 15.30 1.69 -5.65
C ASN A 219 15.74 3.16 -5.49
N LYS A 220 16.55 3.69 -6.40
CA LYS A 220 17.02 5.08 -6.36
C LYS A 220 16.02 6.02 -7.02
N THR A 221 15.91 7.23 -6.49
CA THR A 221 15.02 8.28 -7.01
C THR A 221 15.35 8.67 -8.45
N GLU A 222 16.62 8.57 -8.82
CA GLU A 222 17.15 8.86 -10.16
C GLU A 222 16.65 7.84 -11.18
N PHE A 223 16.65 6.55 -10.82
CA PHE A 223 16.08 5.49 -11.66
C PHE A 223 14.59 5.73 -11.87
N GLN A 224 13.85 6.03 -10.81
CA GLN A 224 12.40 6.30 -10.87
C GLN A 224 12.09 7.55 -11.70
N LEU A 225 12.91 8.60 -11.59
CA LEU A 225 12.81 9.79 -12.44
C LEU A 225 13.03 9.44 -13.90
N GLY A 226 14.13 8.75 -14.22
CA GLY A 226 14.43 8.33 -15.58
C GLY A 226 13.34 7.43 -16.18
N GLN A 227 12.84 6.47 -15.40
CA GLN A 227 11.71 5.62 -15.76
C GLN A 227 10.46 6.44 -16.11
N LYS A 228 10.10 7.40 -15.24
CA LYS A 228 8.97 8.30 -15.49
C LYS A 228 9.16 9.11 -16.78
N LEU A 229 10.35 9.68 -16.98
CA LEU A 229 10.65 10.47 -18.16
C LEU A 229 10.61 9.63 -19.44
N LEU A 230 11.07 8.38 -19.41
CA LEU A 230 11.05 7.47 -20.55
C LEU A 230 9.64 6.94 -20.87
N SER A 231 8.76 6.81 -19.87
CA SER A 231 7.39 6.30 -20.07
C SER A 231 6.51 7.17 -20.98
N THR A 232 6.90 8.43 -21.21
CA THR A 232 6.19 9.37 -22.09
C THR A 232 6.89 9.60 -23.42
N ARG A 233 7.95 8.83 -23.74
CA ARG A 233 8.76 8.98 -24.96
C ARG A 233 8.32 8.01 -26.04
N ASP A 234 8.90 8.16 -27.24
CA ASP A 234 8.67 7.24 -28.35
C ASP A 234 9.09 5.80 -27.99
N GLU A 235 8.11 4.92 -27.89
CA GLU A 235 8.30 3.53 -27.46
C GLU A 235 9.25 2.75 -28.39
N LYS A 236 9.28 3.05 -29.70
CA LYS A 236 10.15 2.33 -30.65
C LYS A 236 11.61 2.64 -30.40
N ILE A 237 11.93 3.90 -30.11
CA ILE A 237 13.30 4.34 -29.83
C ILE A 237 13.74 3.82 -28.45
N VAL A 238 12.85 3.85 -27.45
CA VAL A 238 13.10 3.26 -26.12
C VAL A 238 13.38 1.75 -26.27
N THR A 239 12.53 1.03 -27.00
CA THR A 239 12.68 -0.41 -27.27
C THR A 239 14.01 -0.71 -27.95
N SER A 240 14.37 0.04 -29.00
CA SER A 240 15.62 -0.13 -29.74
C SER A 240 16.85 0.13 -28.85
N SER A 241 16.76 1.12 -27.96
CA SER A 241 17.84 1.45 -27.02
C SER A 241 18.01 0.35 -25.96
N LEU A 242 16.92 -0.13 -25.37
CA LEU A 242 16.94 -1.25 -24.42
C LEU A 242 17.45 -2.53 -25.07
N LYS A 243 17.03 -2.81 -26.31
CA LYS A 243 17.53 -3.94 -27.12
C LYS A 243 19.04 -3.89 -27.23
N GLY A 244 19.63 -2.74 -27.59
CA GLY A 244 21.08 -2.57 -27.64
C GLY A 244 21.78 -2.88 -26.31
N MET A 245 21.21 -2.43 -25.19
CA MET A 245 21.77 -2.68 -23.85
C MET A 245 21.62 -4.14 -23.38
N LEU A 246 20.54 -4.82 -23.77
CA LEU A 246 20.38 -6.24 -23.47
C LEU A 246 21.39 -7.10 -24.26
N LEU A 247 21.72 -6.67 -25.49
CA LEU A 247 22.69 -7.31 -26.39
C LEU A 247 24.16 -7.03 -26.03
N SER A 248 24.46 -5.99 -25.26
CA SER A 248 25.84 -5.58 -24.97
C SER A 248 26.68 -6.69 -24.34
N GLU A 249 27.98 -6.70 -24.62
CA GLU A 249 28.92 -7.57 -23.89
C GLU A 249 29.03 -7.14 -22.42
N GLU A 250 28.96 -5.84 -22.15
CA GLU A 250 28.98 -5.30 -20.78
C GLU A 250 27.80 -5.82 -19.95
N THR A 251 28.11 -6.33 -18.75
CA THR A 251 27.13 -6.94 -17.86
C THR A 251 26.71 -6.06 -16.69
N GLN A 252 27.46 -4.97 -16.42
CA GLN A 252 27.30 -4.12 -15.24
C GLN A 252 25.87 -3.61 -15.04
N PHE A 253 25.20 -3.18 -16.12
CA PHE A 253 23.89 -2.55 -16.06
C PHE A 253 22.74 -3.49 -16.44
N LYS A 254 23.01 -4.75 -16.81
CA LYS A 254 22.00 -5.67 -17.36
C LYS A 254 20.78 -5.85 -16.44
N GLY A 255 21.00 -6.00 -15.14
CA GLY A 255 19.90 -6.11 -14.17
C GLY A 255 18.99 -4.87 -14.17
N ASN A 256 19.59 -3.68 -14.11
CA ASN A 256 18.85 -2.42 -14.15
C ASN A 256 18.14 -2.22 -15.50
N THR A 257 18.74 -2.66 -16.61
CA THR A 257 18.12 -2.66 -17.94
C THR A 257 16.89 -3.57 -17.98
N ALA A 258 16.95 -4.78 -17.41
CA ALA A 258 15.81 -5.70 -17.37
C ALA A 258 14.65 -5.14 -16.51
N GLU A 259 14.96 -4.50 -15.38
CA GLU A 259 13.95 -3.83 -14.54
C GLU A 259 13.32 -2.63 -15.26
N LEU A 260 14.14 -1.84 -15.95
CA LEU A 260 13.66 -0.70 -16.72
C LEU A 260 12.73 -1.16 -17.83
N MET A 261 13.15 -2.15 -18.62
CA MET A 261 12.34 -2.83 -19.64
C MET A 261 10.99 -3.27 -19.07
N ALA A 262 10.99 -4.04 -17.97
CA ALA A 262 9.77 -4.55 -17.37
C ALA A 262 8.83 -3.45 -16.86
N GLY A 263 9.37 -2.29 -16.48
CA GLY A 263 8.59 -1.17 -15.95
C GLY A 263 8.01 -0.22 -16.99
N ILE A 264 8.64 -0.09 -18.17
CA ILE A 264 8.21 0.90 -19.19
C ILE A 264 7.83 0.30 -20.54
N CYS A 265 8.36 -0.89 -20.88
CA CYS A 265 8.15 -1.52 -22.18
C CYS A 265 8.27 -3.05 -22.06
N PRO A 266 7.32 -3.72 -21.37
CA PRO A 266 7.34 -5.16 -21.15
C PRO A 266 6.91 -5.93 -22.42
N THR A 267 7.66 -5.81 -23.51
CA THR A 267 7.31 -6.41 -24.81
C THR A 267 7.86 -7.82 -24.95
N ARG A 268 7.12 -8.66 -25.69
CA ARG A 268 7.56 -10.04 -26.04
C ARG A 268 8.90 -10.03 -26.78
N GLU A 269 9.14 -9.05 -27.66
CA GLU A 269 10.39 -8.95 -28.41
C GLU A 269 11.61 -8.86 -27.47
N LEU A 270 11.57 -7.96 -26.48
CA LEU A 270 12.68 -7.80 -25.55
C LEU A 270 12.80 -8.99 -24.59
N GLY A 271 11.67 -9.58 -24.17
CA GLY A 271 11.68 -10.79 -23.35
C GLY A 271 12.28 -12.01 -24.06
N ASP A 272 11.95 -12.20 -25.34
CA ASP A 272 12.50 -13.27 -26.19
C ASP A 272 14.00 -13.11 -26.37
N LEU A 273 14.45 -11.87 -26.59
CA LEU A 273 15.86 -11.53 -26.70
C LEU A 273 16.63 -11.81 -25.41
N LEU A 274 16.11 -11.32 -24.28
CA LEU A 274 16.73 -11.50 -22.96
C LEU A 274 16.85 -12.99 -22.64
N SER A 275 15.75 -13.74 -22.73
CA SER A 275 15.72 -15.15 -22.38
C SER A 275 16.66 -15.99 -23.25
N THR A 276 16.68 -15.77 -24.56
CA THR A 276 17.49 -16.53 -25.51
C THR A 276 18.99 -16.31 -25.34
N ILE A 277 19.40 -15.09 -24.98
CA ILE A 277 20.81 -14.71 -24.89
C ILE A 277 21.36 -15.02 -23.50
N TRP A 278 20.64 -14.61 -22.45
CA TRP A 278 21.16 -14.71 -21.08
C TRP A 278 21.24 -16.16 -20.60
N ILE A 279 20.37 -17.05 -21.08
CA ILE A 279 20.45 -18.49 -20.76
C ILE A 279 21.77 -19.15 -21.25
N LYS A 280 22.42 -18.57 -22.27
CA LYS A 280 23.67 -19.09 -22.84
C LYS A 280 24.92 -18.46 -22.22
N ARG A 281 24.76 -17.36 -21.48
CA ARG A 281 25.87 -16.58 -20.94
C ARG A 281 26.12 -16.93 -19.47
N LYS A 282 27.35 -17.38 -19.18
CA LYS A 282 27.77 -17.74 -17.81
C LYS A 282 28.26 -16.57 -16.99
N ASP A 283 28.52 -15.43 -17.64
CA ASP A 283 29.10 -14.23 -17.05
C ASP A 283 28.04 -13.22 -16.58
N ILE A 284 26.75 -13.54 -16.74
CA ILE A 284 25.66 -12.69 -16.24
C ILE A 284 25.67 -12.68 -14.70
N PRO A 285 25.77 -11.50 -14.06
CA PRO A 285 25.73 -11.39 -12.61
C PRO A 285 24.43 -11.94 -12.01
N GLN A 286 24.49 -12.51 -10.81
CA GLN A 286 23.31 -13.10 -10.14
C GLN A 286 22.18 -12.08 -9.95
N ASN A 287 22.50 -10.83 -9.58
CA ASN A 287 21.49 -9.78 -9.48
C ASN A 287 20.82 -9.50 -10.83
N ALA A 288 21.57 -9.53 -11.93
CA ALA A 288 21.00 -9.38 -13.27
C ALA A 288 20.07 -10.56 -13.61
N ILE A 289 20.48 -11.80 -13.35
CA ILE A 289 19.63 -12.99 -13.54
C ILE A 289 18.30 -12.85 -12.78
N ARG A 290 18.35 -12.45 -11.51
CA ARG A 290 17.15 -12.26 -10.66
C ARG A 290 16.21 -11.18 -11.24
N SER A 291 16.77 -10.07 -11.71
CA SER A 291 16.00 -9.04 -12.41
C SER A 291 15.44 -9.53 -13.74
N GLY A 292 16.17 -10.35 -14.49
CA GLY A 292 15.69 -11.00 -15.71
C GLY A 292 14.51 -11.94 -15.44
N LEU A 293 14.60 -12.79 -14.43
CA LEU A 293 13.50 -13.67 -13.99
C LEU A 293 12.26 -12.85 -13.62
N THR A 294 12.44 -11.79 -12.83
CA THR A 294 11.35 -10.91 -12.41
C THR A 294 10.74 -10.16 -13.59
N ALA A 295 11.57 -9.67 -14.52
CA ALA A 295 11.12 -8.98 -15.71
C ALA A 295 10.28 -9.89 -16.61
N LEU A 296 10.75 -11.10 -16.91
CA LEU A 296 10.02 -12.07 -17.72
C LEU A 296 8.75 -12.58 -17.03
N SER A 297 8.69 -12.61 -15.70
CA SER A 297 7.45 -12.95 -14.96
C SER A 297 6.31 -11.95 -15.20
N LYS A 298 6.63 -10.74 -15.66
CA LYS A 298 5.64 -9.70 -16.02
C LYS A 298 5.26 -9.74 -17.51
N ILE A 299 5.93 -10.58 -18.31
CA ILE A 299 5.73 -10.70 -19.75
C ILE A 299 5.33 -12.17 -20.02
N GLU A 300 4.03 -12.47 -20.02
CA GLU A 300 3.50 -13.81 -20.37
C GLU A 300 4.34 -15.00 -19.88
N PRO A 301 4.35 -15.29 -18.56
CA PRO A 301 5.24 -16.28 -17.94
C PRO A 301 5.39 -17.61 -18.68
N SER A 302 4.29 -18.16 -19.21
CA SER A 302 4.29 -19.44 -19.95
C SER A 302 5.25 -19.46 -21.15
N ARG A 303 5.51 -18.30 -21.77
CA ARG A 303 6.45 -18.19 -22.89
C ARG A 303 7.91 -18.44 -22.48
N TYR A 304 8.24 -18.15 -21.22
CA TYR A 304 9.60 -18.17 -20.69
C TYR A 304 9.85 -19.34 -19.72
N GLU A 305 9.04 -20.39 -19.83
CA GLU A 305 9.16 -21.60 -19.01
C GLU A 305 10.57 -22.19 -19.03
N SER A 306 11.20 -22.30 -20.20
CA SER A 306 12.54 -22.87 -20.37
C SER A 306 13.60 -22.04 -19.62
N PHE A 307 13.46 -20.72 -19.61
CA PHE A 307 14.33 -19.81 -18.89
C PHE A 307 14.18 -19.96 -17.37
N PHE A 308 12.94 -20.01 -16.87
CA PHE A 308 12.69 -20.23 -15.43
C PHE A 308 13.22 -21.59 -15.00
N SER A 309 12.94 -22.64 -15.79
CA SER A 309 13.34 -24.02 -15.51
C SER A 309 14.85 -24.21 -15.51
N HIS A 310 15.59 -23.47 -16.36
CA HIS A 310 17.04 -23.45 -16.33
C HIS A 310 17.58 -22.95 -14.98
N TYR A 311 17.03 -21.85 -14.46
CA TYR A 311 17.50 -21.23 -13.21
C TYR A 311 16.94 -21.87 -11.94
N LEU A 312 16.01 -22.82 -12.02
CA LEU A 312 15.67 -23.69 -10.90
C LEU A 312 16.89 -24.44 -10.36
N LYS A 313 17.86 -24.77 -11.23
CA LYS A 313 19.09 -25.49 -10.88
C LYS A 313 20.25 -24.57 -10.45
N SER A 314 19.99 -23.29 -10.21
CA SER A 314 21.03 -22.34 -9.81
C SER A 314 21.68 -22.73 -8.47
N GLU A 315 22.99 -22.55 -8.33
CA GLU A 315 23.66 -22.73 -7.04
C GLU A 315 23.25 -21.64 -6.04
N ASP A 316 22.93 -20.44 -6.52
CA ASP A 316 22.47 -19.31 -5.70
C ASP A 316 21.01 -19.53 -5.22
N PRO A 317 20.76 -19.68 -3.91
CA PRO A 317 19.43 -19.99 -3.39
C PRO A 317 18.41 -18.88 -3.65
N ILE A 318 18.84 -17.61 -3.70
CA ILE A 318 17.93 -16.49 -3.97
C ILE A 318 17.44 -16.55 -5.42
N THR A 319 18.33 -16.79 -6.37
CA THR A 319 17.98 -17.02 -7.78
C THR A 319 17.08 -18.25 -7.94
N ARG A 320 17.37 -19.37 -7.27
CA ARG A 320 16.47 -20.54 -7.28
C ARG A 320 15.08 -20.19 -6.77
N ALA A 321 14.97 -19.51 -5.63
CA ALA A 321 13.68 -19.16 -5.04
C ALA A 321 12.85 -18.25 -5.98
N ILE A 322 13.48 -17.30 -6.68
CA ILE A 322 12.80 -16.47 -7.68
C ILE A 322 12.39 -17.31 -8.89
N ALA A 323 13.26 -18.21 -9.38
CA ALA A 323 12.93 -19.11 -10.48
C ALA A 323 11.74 -20.03 -10.15
N VAL A 324 11.67 -20.55 -8.92
CA VAL A 324 10.53 -21.31 -8.40
C VAL A 324 9.25 -20.48 -8.43
N ARG A 325 9.29 -19.24 -7.91
CA ARG A 325 8.12 -18.34 -7.96
C ARG A 325 7.68 -18.07 -9.38
N CYS A 326 8.61 -17.79 -10.30
CA CYS A 326 8.30 -17.56 -11.71
C CYS A 326 7.71 -18.80 -12.37
N ARG A 327 8.27 -19.99 -12.11
CA ARG A 327 7.76 -21.26 -12.64
C ARG A 327 6.38 -21.60 -12.11
N GLY A 328 6.07 -21.20 -10.86
CA GLY A 328 4.75 -21.35 -10.24
C GLY A 328 3.67 -20.40 -10.77
N LEU A 329 4.01 -19.41 -11.60
CA LEU A 329 3.03 -18.59 -12.31
C LEU A 329 2.47 -19.28 -13.56
N ILE A 330 3.14 -20.34 -14.02
CA ILE A 330 2.78 -21.07 -15.23
C ILE A 330 1.75 -22.14 -14.87
N HIS A 331 0.67 -22.20 -15.66
CA HIS A 331 -0.33 -23.25 -15.51
C HIS A 331 0.27 -24.59 -15.93
N ASP A 332 0.50 -25.47 -14.95
CA ASP A 332 1.20 -26.74 -15.14
C ASP A 332 0.56 -27.82 -14.25
N LYS A 333 0.04 -28.89 -14.87
CA LYS A 333 -0.61 -29.99 -14.16
C LYS A 333 0.38 -30.86 -13.39
N ASP A 334 1.65 -30.86 -13.78
CA ASP A 334 2.72 -31.64 -13.17
C ASP A 334 3.57 -30.78 -12.22
N LEU A 335 3.05 -29.63 -11.76
CA LEU A 335 3.80 -28.69 -10.92
C LEU A 335 4.22 -29.31 -9.59
N PHE A 336 3.39 -30.18 -8.98
CA PHE A 336 3.76 -30.91 -7.77
C PHE A 336 4.98 -31.81 -7.98
N GLU A 337 5.07 -32.50 -9.11
CA GLU A 337 6.23 -33.31 -9.47
C GLU A 337 7.45 -32.45 -9.79
N THR A 338 7.24 -31.36 -10.53
CA THR A 338 8.30 -30.39 -10.84
C THR A 338 8.90 -29.78 -9.56
N PHE A 339 8.08 -29.53 -8.54
CA PHE A 339 8.51 -28.92 -7.27
C PHE A 339 8.90 -29.90 -6.17
N ARG A 340 8.82 -31.21 -6.42
CA ARG A 340 9.08 -32.27 -5.43
C ARG A 340 10.42 -32.14 -4.71
N SER A 341 11.50 -31.81 -5.43
CA SER A 341 12.80 -31.58 -4.81
C SER A 341 12.89 -30.23 -4.10
N TYR A 342 12.11 -29.24 -4.53
CA TYR A 342 12.25 -27.85 -4.08
C TYR A 342 11.47 -27.58 -2.80
N VAL A 343 10.34 -28.26 -2.54
CA VAL A 343 9.61 -28.18 -1.25
C VAL A 343 10.44 -28.71 -0.06
N HIS A 344 11.55 -29.39 -0.35
CA HIS A 344 12.53 -29.90 0.60
C HIS A 344 13.95 -29.42 0.31
N ASP A 345 14.10 -28.28 -0.39
CA ASP A 345 15.40 -27.66 -0.67
C ASP A 345 16.10 -27.32 0.65
N ASP A 346 17.42 -27.52 0.70
CA ASP A 346 18.25 -27.23 1.88
C ASP A 346 18.15 -25.77 2.32
N ASN A 347 17.80 -24.86 1.40
CA ASN A 347 17.51 -23.47 1.71
C ASN A 347 16.02 -23.24 1.99
N ALA A 348 15.72 -22.83 3.21
CA ALA A 348 14.36 -22.55 3.68
C ALA A 348 13.56 -21.60 2.78
N LYS A 349 14.21 -20.59 2.16
CA LYS A 349 13.52 -19.62 1.28
C LYS A 349 13.07 -20.26 -0.04
N VAL A 350 13.81 -21.25 -0.54
CA VAL A 350 13.45 -21.99 -1.75
C VAL A 350 12.30 -22.95 -1.45
N ALA A 351 12.40 -23.70 -0.35
CA ALA A 351 11.32 -24.57 0.15
C ALA A 351 10.01 -23.79 0.38
N GLN A 352 10.09 -22.66 1.09
CA GLN A 352 8.95 -21.78 1.28
C GLN A 352 8.38 -21.29 -0.06
N ALA A 353 9.23 -20.82 -0.98
CA ALA A 353 8.78 -20.35 -2.28
C ALA A 353 8.06 -21.46 -3.07
N ALA A 354 8.54 -22.70 -3.02
CA ALA A 354 7.92 -23.83 -3.71
C ALA A 354 6.53 -24.15 -3.16
N LEU A 355 6.42 -24.26 -1.83
CA LEU A 355 5.15 -24.51 -1.13
C LEU A 355 4.11 -23.40 -1.42
N GLU A 356 4.50 -22.14 -1.31
CA GLU A 356 3.63 -20.99 -1.62
C GLU A 356 3.17 -20.96 -3.08
N SER A 357 4.02 -21.45 -3.98
CA SER A 357 3.76 -21.45 -5.41
C SER A 357 2.80 -22.56 -5.83
N LEU A 358 2.85 -23.72 -5.15
CA LEU A 358 1.93 -24.85 -5.39
C LEU A 358 0.46 -24.51 -5.10
N ARG A 359 0.19 -23.45 -4.34
CA ARG A 359 -1.17 -22.92 -4.14
C ARG A 359 -1.83 -22.46 -5.45
N ARG A 360 -1.03 -22.12 -6.45
CA ARG A 360 -1.48 -21.70 -7.79
C ARG A 360 -1.56 -22.85 -8.79
N ALA A 361 -1.20 -24.07 -8.38
CA ALA A 361 -1.33 -25.23 -9.25
C ALA A 361 -2.79 -25.40 -9.72
N PRO A 362 -3.02 -25.97 -10.92
CA PRO A 362 -4.35 -26.29 -11.40
C PRO A 362 -5.15 -27.07 -10.36
N VAL A 363 -6.46 -26.84 -10.26
CA VAL A 363 -7.28 -27.40 -9.17
C VAL A 363 -7.25 -28.93 -9.14
N ASP A 364 -7.19 -29.55 -10.32
CA ASP A 364 -7.09 -31.00 -10.54
C ASP A 364 -5.67 -31.56 -10.35
N SER A 365 -4.66 -30.71 -10.19
CA SER A 365 -3.28 -31.12 -9.92
C SER A 365 -3.11 -31.52 -8.46
N LYS A 366 -2.69 -32.77 -8.24
CA LYS A 366 -2.39 -33.36 -6.92
C LYS A 366 -1.15 -34.26 -7.03
N PRO A 367 -0.36 -34.40 -5.96
CA PRO A 367 0.72 -35.37 -5.91
C PRO A 367 0.16 -36.81 -5.89
N THR A 368 0.90 -37.75 -6.49
CA THR A 368 0.44 -39.14 -6.69
C THR A 368 0.17 -39.88 -5.38
N GLU A 369 0.90 -39.56 -4.32
CA GLU A 369 0.84 -40.18 -3.01
C GLU A 369 -0.14 -39.50 -2.04
N GLY A 370 -0.84 -38.44 -2.48
CA GLY A 370 -1.69 -37.60 -1.63
C GLY A 370 -0.93 -36.45 -0.96
N LEU A 371 -1.67 -35.41 -0.56
CA LEU A 371 -1.05 -34.15 -0.15
C LEU A 371 -0.34 -34.26 1.21
N LEU A 372 -0.90 -35.03 2.14
CA LEU A 372 -0.29 -35.27 3.45
C LEU A 372 1.06 -35.99 3.36
N ALA A 373 1.15 -37.03 2.52
CA ALA A 373 2.39 -37.77 2.28
C ALA A 373 3.45 -36.86 1.64
N TYR A 374 3.04 -36.05 0.66
CA TYR A 374 3.92 -35.07 0.00
C TYR A 374 4.48 -34.02 0.98
N LEU A 375 3.69 -33.58 1.97
CA LEU A 375 4.08 -32.53 2.93
C LEU A 375 4.74 -33.03 4.21
N THR A 376 4.84 -34.35 4.42
CA THR A 376 5.30 -34.96 5.68
C THR A 376 6.66 -34.41 6.15
N ARG A 377 7.63 -34.30 5.24
CA ARG A 377 8.96 -33.74 5.56
C ARG A 377 8.90 -32.24 5.85
N SER A 378 8.02 -31.49 5.18
CA SER A 378 7.86 -30.05 5.40
C SER A 378 7.19 -29.74 6.75
N PHE A 379 6.29 -30.60 7.23
CA PHE A 379 5.74 -30.51 8.60
C PHE A 379 6.80 -30.77 9.68
N SER A 380 7.83 -31.55 9.36
CA SER A 380 8.95 -31.85 10.27
C SER A 380 10.11 -30.84 10.18
N SER A 381 9.96 -29.76 9.42
CA SER A 381 11.00 -28.75 9.23
C SER A 381 11.26 -27.96 10.51
N SER A 382 12.54 -27.72 10.84
CA SER A 382 12.91 -26.80 11.93
C SER A 382 12.68 -25.33 11.59
N GLU A 383 12.54 -25.02 10.30
CA GLU A 383 12.31 -23.66 9.81
C GLU A 383 10.82 -23.32 9.84
N GLU A 384 10.42 -22.42 10.75
CA GLU A 384 9.03 -22.00 10.95
C GLU A 384 8.35 -21.56 9.63
N SER A 385 9.07 -20.81 8.77
CA SER A 385 8.52 -20.33 7.49
C SER A 385 8.14 -21.47 6.53
N VAL A 386 8.85 -22.60 6.58
CA VAL A 386 8.56 -23.77 5.74
C VAL A 386 7.35 -24.52 6.30
N LEU A 387 7.28 -24.71 7.62
CA LEU A 387 6.13 -25.31 8.29
C LEU A 387 4.85 -24.53 8.01
N LEU A 388 4.87 -23.20 8.21
CA LEU A 388 3.72 -22.34 7.98
C LEU A 388 3.25 -22.38 6.51
N ALA A 389 4.18 -22.40 5.55
CA ALA A 389 3.85 -22.51 4.13
C ALA A 389 3.26 -23.89 3.78
N ALA A 390 3.70 -24.96 4.43
CA ALA A 390 3.14 -26.30 4.24
C ALA A 390 1.71 -26.41 4.81
N LEU A 391 1.47 -25.85 6.00
CA LEU A 391 0.14 -25.80 6.62
C LEU A 391 -0.85 -24.99 5.76
N ASP A 392 -0.44 -23.82 5.28
CA ASP A 392 -1.27 -23.00 4.39
C ASP A 392 -1.55 -23.72 3.05
N LEU A 393 -0.56 -24.42 2.48
CA LEU A 393 -0.77 -25.23 1.28
C LEU A 393 -1.76 -26.37 1.52
N LEU A 394 -1.65 -27.07 2.65
CA LEU A 394 -2.59 -28.13 3.06
C LEU A 394 -4.01 -27.58 3.10
N GLY A 395 -4.24 -26.51 3.86
CA GLY A 395 -5.59 -25.93 4.02
C GLY A 395 -6.21 -25.44 2.71
N LYS A 396 -5.40 -25.03 1.72
CA LYS A 396 -5.89 -24.56 0.42
C LYS A 396 -6.07 -25.65 -0.64
N ARG A 397 -5.47 -26.83 -0.47
CA ARG A 397 -5.38 -27.83 -1.55
C ARG A 397 -5.82 -29.24 -1.17
N ALA A 398 -5.85 -29.60 0.11
CA ALA A 398 -6.42 -30.87 0.52
C ALA A 398 -7.94 -30.86 0.39
N THR A 399 -8.51 -32.05 0.30
CA THR A 399 -9.96 -32.26 0.24
C THR A 399 -10.54 -32.59 1.60
N VAL A 400 -11.85 -32.37 1.78
CA VAL A 400 -12.60 -32.70 3.00
C VAL A 400 -12.40 -34.17 3.41
N ASP A 401 -12.31 -35.09 2.44
CA ASP A 401 -12.03 -36.52 2.67
C ASP A 401 -10.68 -36.78 3.37
N GLU A 402 -9.72 -35.84 3.28
CA GLU A 402 -8.42 -35.94 3.93
C GLU A 402 -8.44 -35.36 5.36
N PHE A 403 -9.56 -34.83 5.85
CA PHE A 403 -9.65 -34.12 7.14
C PHE A 403 -9.20 -34.96 8.33
N ASP A 404 -9.73 -36.17 8.50
CA ASP A 404 -9.40 -36.98 9.69
C ASP A 404 -7.91 -37.37 9.71
N SER A 405 -7.35 -37.68 8.54
CA SER A 405 -5.92 -37.95 8.40
C SER A 405 -5.08 -36.70 8.67
N ALA A 406 -5.54 -35.54 8.20
CA ALA A 406 -4.88 -34.26 8.45
C ALA A 406 -4.92 -33.87 9.93
N LEU A 407 -6.06 -34.09 10.61
CA LEU A 407 -6.24 -33.82 12.03
C LEU A 407 -5.26 -34.63 12.87
N GLU A 408 -5.13 -35.94 12.58
CA GLU A 408 -4.18 -36.79 13.30
C GLU A 408 -2.71 -36.40 13.06
N VAL A 409 -2.35 -36.03 11.82
CA VAL A 409 -1.00 -35.52 11.52
C VAL A 409 -0.72 -34.18 12.21
N LEU A 410 -1.71 -33.30 12.32
CA LEU A 410 -1.55 -31.96 12.86
C LEU A 410 -1.76 -31.83 14.37
N LYS A 411 -2.29 -32.86 15.02
CA LYS A 411 -2.51 -32.94 16.47
C LYS A 411 -1.33 -32.46 17.33
N PRO A 412 -0.05 -32.78 17.02
CA PRO A 412 1.09 -32.28 17.79
C PRO A 412 1.23 -30.75 17.79
N PHE A 413 0.69 -30.06 16.78
CA PHE A 413 0.73 -28.60 16.67
C PHE A 413 -0.48 -27.91 17.31
N LEU A 414 -1.57 -28.65 17.57
CA LEU A 414 -2.83 -28.08 18.05
C LEU A 414 -2.89 -27.92 19.58
N GLY A 415 -2.10 -28.68 20.33
CA GLY A 415 -2.01 -28.59 21.78
C GLY A 415 -0.97 -27.57 22.29
N GLY A 416 -1.04 -27.23 23.58
CA GLY A 416 -0.04 -26.40 24.27
C GLY A 416 -0.31 -24.90 24.22
N GLU A 417 0.73 -24.10 24.51
CA GLU A 417 0.63 -22.64 24.54
C GLU A 417 0.28 -22.04 23.17
N GLU A 418 -0.46 -20.93 23.18
CA GLU A 418 -0.80 -20.20 21.95
C GLU A 418 0.46 -19.70 21.24
N ASN A 419 0.59 -20.10 19.98
CA ASN A 419 1.69 -19.68 19.12
C ASN A 419 1.24 -19.75 17.64
N ARG A 420 2.08 -19.19 16.77
CA ARG A 420 1.79 -19.06 15.33
C ARG A 420 1.60 -20.42 14.63
N ASN A 421 2.28 -21.47 15.07
CA ASN A 421 2.14 -22.80 14.49
C ASN A 421 0.79 -23.43 14.86
N ARG A 422 0.36 -23.26 16.11
CA ARG A 422 -0.96 -23.70 16.58
C ARG A 422 -2.09 -23.02 15.82
N GLU A 423 -2.01 -21.70 15.66
CA GLU A 423 -2.96 -20.92 14.85
C GLU A 423 -2.97 -21.37 13.39
N ALA A 424 -1.80 -21.55 12.78
CA ALA A 424 -1.68 -21.96 11.39
C ALA A 424 -2.21 -23.38 11.15
N ALA A 425 -1.97 -24.32 12.07
CA ALA A 425 -2.46 -25.69 11.97
C ALA A 425 -3.99 -25.74 12.11
N ALA A 426 -4.56 -25.01 13.07
CA ALA A 426 -6.00 -24.91 13.22
C ALA A 426 -6.66 -24.24 12.02
N LYS A 427 -6.07 -23.14 11.52
CA LYS A 427 -6.53 -22.47 10.31
C LYS A 427 -6.47 -23.38 9.09
N ALA A 428 -5.42 -24.20 8.95
CA ALA A 428 -5.31 -25.15 7.84
C ALA A 428 -6.43 -26.18 7.83
N LEU A 429 -6.77 -26.74 9.00
CA LEU A 429 -7.88 -27.70 9.13
C LEU A 429 -9.24 -27.05 8.86
N ASN A 430 -9.46 -25.84 9.38
CA ASN A 430 -10.68 -25.08 9.13
C ASN A 430 -10.84 -24.71 7.64
N ASP A 431 -9.76 -24.24 7.00
CA ASP A 431 -9.75 -23.94 5.57
C ASP A 431 -10.06 -25.20 4.73
N LEU A 432 -9.49 -26.36 5.12
CA LEU A 432 -9.67 -27.65 4.44
C LEU A 432 -11.11 -28.15 4.51
N SER A 433 -11.80 -27.97 5.64
CA SER A 433 -13.20 -28.38 5.82
C SER A 433 -14.21 -27.29 5.44
N GLY A 434 -13.79 -26.14 4.91
CA GLY A 434 -14.70 -25.01 4.68
C GLY A 434 -15.43 -24.54 5.94
N ASN A 435 -14.78 -24.62 7.11
CA ASN A 435 -15.35 -24.36 8.44
C ASN A 435 -16.43 -25.33 8.94
N GLU A 436 -16.75 -26.40 8.22
CA GLU A 436 -17.79 -27.36 8.63
C GLU A 436 -17.40 -28.18 9.87
N ARG A 437 -16.10 -28.30 10.18
CA ARG A 437 -15.58 -29.12 11.27
C ARG A 437 -14.80 -28.34 12.33
N ILE A 438 -15.20 -27.08 12.57
CA ILE A 438 -14.58 -26.21 13.59
C ILE A 438 -14.62 -26.86 14.98
N ALA A 439 -15.69 -27.59 15.31
CA ALA A 439 -15.84 -28.27 16.59
C ALA A 439 -14.71 -29.28 16.82
N ASP A 440 -14.41 -30.12 15.83
CA ASP A 440 -13.34 -31.11 15.92
C ASP A 440 -11.96 -30.48 16.06
N VAL A 441 -11.71 -29.39 15.33
CA VAL A 441 -10.46 -28.61 15.44
C VAL A 441 -10.33 -28.01 16.84
N SER A 442 -11.42 -27.47 17.38
CA SER A 442 -11.46 -26.89 18.72
C SER A 442 -11.18 -27.94 19.80
N ILE A 443 -11.74 -29.15 19.66
CA ILE A 443 -11.47 -30.29 20.56
C ILE A 443 -10.01 -30.68 20.51
N ALA A 444 -9.44 -30.78 19.32
CA ALA A 444 -8.02 -31.10 19.17
C ALA A 444 -7.09 -30.02 19.75
N GLN A 445 -7.59 -28.79 19.89
CA GLN A 445 -6.91 -27.70 20.59
C GLN A 445 -7.11 -27.71 22.12
N GLY A 446 -7.92 -28.62 22.66
CA GLY A 446 -8.23 -28.71 24.09
C GLY A 446 -9.41 -27.85 24.54
N PHE A 447 -10.19 -27.30 23.60
CA PHE A 447 -11.43 -26.57 23.90
C PHE A 447 -12.64 -27.51 23.85
N VAL A 448 -13.76 -27.06 24.42
CA VAL A 448 -15.06 -27.70 24.21
C VAL A 448 -15.54 -27.31 22.81
N GLY A 449 -15.51 -28.25 21.86
CA GLY A 449 -15.89 -27.98 20.47
C GLY A 449 -17.32 -28.36 20.10
N HIS A 450 -17.86 -29.43 20.70
CA HIS A 450 -19.29 -29.74 20.61
C HIS A 450 -19.97 -29.30 21.89
N TRP A 451 -20.98 -28.47 21.74
CA TRP A 451 -21.86 -28.06 22.82
C TRP A 451 -23.28 -28.10 22.27
N MET A 452 -24.18 -28.68 23.05
CA MET A 452 -25.57 -28.79 22.67
C MET A 452 -26.36 -27.80 23.52
N VAL A 453 -27.29 -27.07 22.89
CA VAL A 453 -28.17 -26.13 23.57
C VAL A 453 -29.55 -26.74 23.71
N VAL A 454 -30.09 -26.58 24.89
CA VAL A 454 -31.37 -27.12 25.36
C VAL A 454 -32.27 -25.90 25.55
N GLY A 455 -33.29 -25.76 24.71
CA GLY A 455 -34.19 -24.60 24.73
C GLY A 455 -35.16 -24.59 25.90
N PRO A 456 -36.09 -23.63 25.91
CA PRO A 456 -35.90 -22.27 26.38
C PRO A 456 -35.87 -22.19 27.93
N PHE A 457 -35.08 -21.26 28.48
CA PHE A 457 -35.18 -20.89 29.88
C PHE A 457 -36.51 -20.17 30.11
N LEU A 458 -37.23 -20.51 31.19
CA LEU A 458 -38.47 -19.80 31.56
C LEU A 458 -38.17 -18.32 31.68
N ASN A 459 -38.78 -17.51 30.81
CA ASN A 459 -38.73 -16.06 30.91
C ASN A 459 -39.92 -15.59 31.74
N ASP A 460 -39.83 -15.78 33.05
CA ASP A 460 -40.82 -15.34 34.01
C ASP A 460 -40.32 -14.10 34.78
N ASN A 461 -41.26 -13.26 35.21
CA ASN A 461 -40.96 -12.05 36.00
C ASN A 461 -40.46 -12.34 37.43
N LYS A 462 -40.31 -13.61 37.79
CA LYS A 462 -39.84 -14.09 39.10
C LYS A 462 -38.47 -14.76 39.04
N ASN A 463 -37.85 -14.81 37.86
CA ASN A 463 -36.53 -15.40 37.63
C ASN A 463 -36.44 -16.86 38.09
N THR A 464 -37.54 -17.62 38.02
CA THR A 464 -37.61 -19.02 38.46
C THR A 464 -37.07 -19.99 37.40
N GLY A 465 -36.70 -19.50 36.22
CA GLY A 465 -36.17 -20.33 35.13
C GLY A 465 -34.90 -21.12 35.43
N THR A 466 -34.20 -20.80 36.52
CA THR A 466 -33.02 -21.55 37.00
C THR A 466 -33.34 -22.45 38.20
N THR A 467 -34.54 -22.38 38.78
CA THR A 467 -34.92 -23.13 39.99
C THR A 467 -35.37 -24.56 39.70
N LYS A 468 -35.85 -24.83 38.48
CA LYS A 468 -36.21 -26.16 38.01
C LYS A 468 -35.02 -26.73 37.24
N VAL A 469 -34.34 -27.70 37.84
CA VAL A 469 -33.28 -28.46 37.17
C VAL A 469 -33.93 -29.34 36.12
N TYR A 470 -33.76 -28.98 34.85
CA TYR A 470 -34.09 -29.85 33.73
C TYR A 470 -32.86 -30.75 33.48
N PRO A 471 -33.00 -32.09 33.46
CA PRO A 471 -31.84 -32.98 33.31
C PRO A 471 -31.12 -32.74 31.98
N PRO A 472 -29.79 -32.67 32.01
CA PRO A 472 -29.00 -33.82 31.57
C PRO A 472 -28.38 -34.64 32.71
N GLU A 473 -28.41 -34.16 33.96
CA GLU A 473 -27.71 -34.80 35.09
C GLU A 473 -28.28 -36.16 35.55
N LEU A 474 -29.43 -36.60 35.00
CA LEU A 474 -30.13 -37.83 35.41
C LEU A 474 -30.44 -38.81 34.28
N GLN A 475 -30.27 -38.42 33.01
CA GLN A 475 -30.52 -39.26 31.83
C GLN A 475 -29.60 -38.80 30.67
N GLU A 476 -28.41 -39.40 30.57
CA GLU A 476 -27.40 -39.07 29.55
C GLU A 476 -27.82 -39.49 28.11
N ASP A 477 -28.89 -40.29 27.96
CA ASP A 477 -29.20 -41.02 26.73
C ASP A 477 -30.52 -40.58 26.05
N ALA A 478 -31.21 -39.56 26.56
CA ALA A 478 -32.54 -39.19 26.08
C ALA A 478 -32.46 -38.36 24.78
N GLU A 479 -32.90 -38.92 23.64
CA GLU A 479 -32.95 -38.22 22.33
C GLU A 479 -33.90 -37.01 22.33
N THR A 480 -34.98 -37.06 23.14
CA THR A 480 -35.98 -35.99 23.28
C THR A 480 -36.44 -35.88 24.74
N TYR A 481 -36.78 -34.68 25.20
CA TYR A 481 -37.36 -34.44 26.52
C TYR A 481 -38.47 -33.37 26.46
N LYS A 482 -39.44 -33.45 27.38
CA LYS A 482 -40.56 -32.50 27.43
C LYS A 482 -40.26 -31.32 28.34
N ALA A 483 -40.44 -30.11 27.83
CA ALA A 483 -40.32 -28.88 28.61
C ALA A 483 -41.60 -28.04 28.53
N GLU A 484 -41.96 -27.40 29.64
CA GLU A 484 -43.09 -26.47 29.70
C GLU A 484 -42.60 -25.08 29.27
N TYR A 485 -43.07 -24.60 28.12
CA TYR A 485 -42.80 -23.23 27.66
C TYR A 485 -43.83 -22.26 28.21
N ARG A 486 -43.36 -21.24 28.92
CA ARG A 486 -44.17 -20.08 29.36
C ARG A 486 -43.65 -18.80 28.77
N TRP A 487 -44.56 -18.02 28.19
CA TRP A 487 -44.27 -16.71 27.61
C TRP A 487 -45.21 -15.66 28.23
N GLU A 488 -44.72 -14.86 29.16
CA GLU A 488 -45.55 -13.90 29.91
C GLU A 488 -45.42 -12.44 29.43
N PHE A 489 -44.45 -12.11 28.57
CA PHE A 489 -44.17 -10.73 28.14
C PHE A 489 -45.07 -10.16 27.03
N GLY A 490 -46.16 -10.85 26.68
CA GLY A 490 -46.96 -10.55 25.49
C GLY A 490 -48.42 -10.19 25.74
N GLY A 491 -48.77 -9.46 26.81
CA GLY A 491 -50.07 -8.77 26.99
C GLY A 491 -51.38 -9.57 26.82
N GLY A 492 -51.31 -10.89 26.63
CA GLY A 492 -52.44 -11.80 26.37
C GLY A 492 -52.40 -13.01 27.30
N GLN A 493 -53.48 -13.79 27.34
CA GLN A 493 -53.61 -14.97 28.21
C GLN A 493 -52.42 -15.93 28.05
N ALA A 494 -51.87 -16.36 29.19
CA ALA A 494 -50.76 -17.31 29.28
C ALA A 494 -51.03 -18.54 28.39
N ASN A 495 -50.22 -18.71 27.36
CA ASN A 495 -50.34 -19.81 26.41
C ASN A 495 -49.25 -20.83 26.72
N ASN A 496 -49.38 -21.49 27.86
CA ASN A 496 -48.44 -22.52 28.29
C ASN A 496 -48.56 -23.71 27.34
N ARG A 497 -47.45 -24.13 26.76
CA ARG A 497 -47.41 -25.28 25.84
C ARG A 497 -46.26 -26.19 26.23
N GLU A 498 -46.50 -27.49 26.14
CA GLU A 498 -45.46 -28.50 26.30
C GLU A 498 -44.72 -28.62 24.96
N LEU A 499 -43.41 -28.43 24.98
CA LEU A 499 -42.53 -28.58 23.83
C LEU A 499 -41.76 -29.89 23.99
N ASP A 500 -41.77 -30.69 22.93
CA ASP A 500 -40.81 -31.78 22.77
C ASP A 500 -39.51 -31.15 22.26
N LEU A 501 -38.48 -31.13 23.11
CA LEU A 501 -37.19 -30.57 22.81
C LEU A 501 -36.20 -31.69 22.53
N THR A 502 -35.33 -31.46 21.56
CA THR A 502 -34.30 -32.40 21.12
C THR A 502 -32.94 -31.78 21.30
N TRP A 503 -31.93 -32.62 21.48
CA TRP A 503 -30.54 -32.17 21.40
C TRP A 503 -30.22 -31.82 19.94
N VAL A 504 -29.83 -30.57 19.70
CA VAL A 504 -29.41 -30.12 18.37
C VAL A 504 -28.01 -29.54 18.50
N GLU A 505 -27.14 -29.91 17.57
CA GLU A 505 -25.82 -29.30 17.46
C GLU A 505 -25.99 -27.82 17.13
N ALA A 506 -25.45 -26.96 17.99
CA ALA A 506 -25.65 -25.52 17.88
C ALA A 506 -24.85 -24.98 16.69
N SER A 507 -25.55 -24.56 15.63
CA SER A 507 -24.98 -23.79 14.52
C SER A 507 -25.64 -22.42 14.46
N ALA A 508 -24.85 -21.38 14.18
CA ALA A 508 -25.36 -20.03 14.02
C ALA A 508 -25.96 -19.89 12.61
N GLN A 509 -27.28 -20.06 12.49
CA GLN A 509 -28.01 -19.97 11.23
C GLN A 509 -29.15 -18.94 11.30
N THR A 510 -29.58 -18.42 10.15
CA THR A 510 -30.77 -17.58 10.01
C THR A 510 -32.04 -18.43 10.20
N LEU A 511 -33.21 -17.78 10.31
CA LEU A 511 -34.51 -18.46 10.37
C LEU A 511 -34.80 -19.30 9.11
N GLU A 512 -34.12 -19.05 8.00
CA GLU A 512 -34.21 -19.85 6.78
C GLU A 512 -33.16 -20.98 6.68
N GLY A 513 -32.30 -21.15 7.70
CA GLY A 513 -31.26 -22.20 7.75
C GLY A 513 -29.94 -21.83 7.08
N GLU A 514 -29.75 -20.56 6.70
CA GLU A 514 -28.50 -20.09 6.08
C GLU A 514 -27.46 -19.76 7.16
N PRO A 515 -26.15 -20.01 6.94
CA PRO A 515 -25.10 -19.65 7.90
C PRO A 515 -25.10 -18.15 8.22
N LEU A 516 -25.02 -17.78 9.50
CA LEU A 516 -24.97 -16.38 9.92
C LEU A 516 -23.62 -15.74 9.51
N PRO A 517 -23.62 -14.54 8.90
CA PRO A 517 -22.39 -13.83 8.58
C PRO A 517 -21.53 -13.55 9.83
N GLU A 518 -20.22 -13.71 9.72
CA GLU A 518 -19.24 -13.59 10.82
C GLU A 518 -19.37 -12.27 11.61
N ASN A 519 -19.61 -11.15 10.91
CA ASN A 519 -19.83 -9.85 11.53
C ASN A 519 -21.10 -9.79 12.40
N THR A 520 -22.12 -10.58 12.09
CA THR A 520 -23.38 -10.65 12.82
C THR A 520 -23.22 -11.52 14.06
N ILE A 521 -22.46 -12.61 13.95
CA ILE A 521 -22.05 -13.43 15.09
C ILE A 521 -21.24 -12.56 16.06
N VAL A 522 -20.19 -11.88 15.59
CA VAL A 522 -19.36 -10.98 16.41
C VAL A 522 -20.19 -9.87 17.05
N ALA A 523 -21.10 -9.23 16.31
CA ALA A 523 -21.97 -8.19 16.85
C ALA A 523 -22.94 -8.72 17.91
N ALA A 524 -23.49 -9.92 17.73
CA ALA A 524 -24.37 -10.57 18.71
C ALA A 524 -23.60 -10.98 19.98
N THR A 525 -22.39 -11.53 19.84
CA THR A 525 -21.54 -11.91 20.96
C THR A 525 -21.00 -10.70 21.72
N MET A 526 -20.53 -9.65 21.02
CA MET A 526 -20.11 -8.40 21.66
C MET A 526 -21.29 -7.63 22.27
N GLY A 527 -22.46 -7.66 21.65
CA GLY A 527 -23.68 -7.03 22.17
C GLY A 527 -24.07 -7.59 23.54
N ALA A 528 -24.03 -8.93 23.70
CA ALA A 528 -24.27 -9.58 24.99
C ALA A 528 -23.23 -9.21 26.07
N TYR A 529 -21.96 -9.07 25.67
CA TYR A 529 -20.87 -8.68 26.57
C TYR A 529 -20.94 -7.21 26.99
N MET A 530 -21.30 -6.30 26.07
CA MET A 530 -21.37 -4.85 26.34
C MET A 530 -22.66 -4.41 27.03
N ALA A 531 -23.77 -5.13 26.87
CA ALA A 531 -25.07 -4.71 27.38
C ALA A 531 -25.55 -5.49 28.63
N GLY A 532 -24.85 -6.55 29.06
CA GLY A 532 -25.47 -7.60 29.89
C GLY A 532 -25.27 -7.60 31.42
N LEU A 533 -24.06 -7.36 31.95
CA LEU A 533 -23.79 -7.70 33.37
C LEU A 533 -22.99 -6.65 34.16
N ASP A 534 -21.94 -6.06 33.59
CA ASP A 534 -21.04 -5.20 34.37
C ASP A 534 -21.63 -3.82 34.69
N THR A 535 -22.34 -3.19 33.74
CA THR A 535 -22.82 -1.81 33.91
C THR A 535 -23.90 -1.68 34.98
N SER A 536 -24.85 -2.62 35.02
CA SER A 536 -25.94 -2.64 35.99
C SER A 536 -25.45 -3.01 37.40
N ALA A 537 -24.51 -3.96 37.49
CA ALA A 537 -23.92 -4.38 38.78
C ALA A 537 -23.06 -3.26 39.39
N ILE A 538 -22.27 -2.55 38.58
CA ILE A 538 -21.46 -1.41 39.03
C ILE A 538 -22.35 -0.24 39.47
N MET A 539 -23.41 0.06 38.72
CA MET A 539 -24.35 1.13 39.06
C MET A 539 -25.10 0.84 40.37
N ALA A 540 -25.62 -0.38 40.54
CA ALA A 540 -26.29 -0.80 41.77
C ALA A 540 -25.34 -0.77 42.97
N SER A 541 -24.10 -1.23 42.79
CA SER A 541 -23.08 -1.20 43.85
C SER A 541 -22.72 0.23 44.27
N PHE A 542 -22.61 1.15 43.31
CA PHE A 542 -22.33 2.56 43.60
C PHE A 542 -23.52 3.27 44.27
N ALA A 543 -24.75 2.94 43.88
CA ALA A 543 -25.96 3.47 44.52
C ALA A 543 -26.06 3.03 45.99
N VAL A 544 -25.88 1.73 46.27
CA VAL A 544 -25.87 1.20 47.64
C VAL A 544 -24.77 1.83 48.48
N TYR A 545 -23.56 1.94 47.94
CA TYR A 545 -22.43 2.59 48.61
C TYR A 545 -22.74 4.06 48.95
N SER A 546 -23.31 4.81 48.01
CA SER A 546 -23.63 6.23 48.20
C SER A 546 -24.73 6.44 49.24
N ILE A 547 -25.76 5.59 49.24
CA ILE A 547 -26.84 5.64 50.23
C ILE A 547 -26.30 5.36 51.64
N LEU A 548 -25.49 4.30 51.82
CA LEU A 548 -24.95 3.91 53.12
C LEU A 548 -23.94 4.92 53.69
N LYS A 549 -23.22 5.65 52.82
CA LYS A 549 -22.23 6.66 53.23
C LYS A 549 -22.86 7.97 53.72
N HIS A 550 -24.14 8.21 53.41
CA HIS A 550 -24.85 9.44 53.74
C HIS A 550 -26.09 9.15 54.61
N PRO A 551 -25.95 9.14 55.96
CA PRO A 551 -27.01 8.69 56.87
C PRO A 551 -28.36 9.40 56.69
N GLY A 552 -28.36 10.71 56.44
CA GLY A 552 -29.60 11.46 56.19
C GLY A 552 -30.24 11.20 54.81
N VAL A 553 -29.53 10.59 53.86
CA VAL A 553 -30.10 10.08 52.60
C VAL A 553 -30.68 8.69 52.84
N TYR A 554 -29.97 7.85 53.59
CA TYR A 554 -30.43 6.53 54.00
C TYR A 554 -31.76 6.59 54.77
N GLU A 555 -31.86 7.47 55.78
CA GLU A 555 -33.11 7.64 56.56
C GLU A 555 -34.28 8.06 55.66
N ARG A 556 -34.08 9.01 54.74
CA ARG A 556 -35.14 9.42 53.79
C ARG A 556 -35.53 8.32 52.82
N VAL A 557 -34.57 7.55 52.33
CA VAL A 557 -34.81 6.41 51.44
C VAL A 557 -35.63 5.34 52.15
N ILE A 558 -35.29 5.02 53.40
CA ILE A 558 -36.04 4.04 54.20
C ILE A 558 -37.44 4.55 54.52
N GLU A 559 -37.61 5.81 54.92
CA GLU A 559 -38.94 6.39 55.16
C GLU A 559 -39.82 6.41 53.91
N GLU A 560 -39.25 6.67 52.74
CA GLU A 560 -39.99 6.60 51.47
C GLU A 560 -40.38 5.17 51.12
N ILE A 561 -39.48 4.20 51.34
CA ILE A 561 -39.76 2.76 51.11
C ILE A 561 -40.87 2.29 52.05
N ASP A 562 -40.76 2.59 53.35
CA ASP A 562 -41.73 2.17 54.36
C ASP A 562 -43.12 2.74 54.06
N ARG A 563 -43.23 4.03 53.66
CA ARG A 563 -44.51 4.62 53.23
C ARG A 563 -45.12 3.93 52.03
N VAL A 564 -44.30 3.56 51.04
CA VAL A 564 -44.80 2.84 49.86
C VAL A 564 -45.33 1.46 50.23
N PHE A 565 -44.68 0.77 51.17
CA PHE A 565 -45.14 -0.52 51.67
C PHE A 565 -46.39 -0.41 52.56
N ASP A 566 -46.58 0.71 53.27
CA ASP A 566 -47.80 0.98 54.03
C ASP A 566 -49.04 1.17 53.12
N ASP A 567 -48.86 1.71 51.91
CA ASP A 567 -49.93 1.93 50.93
C ASP A 567 -50.26 0.69 50.07
N GLY A 568 -49.42 -0.36 50.11
CA GLY A 568 -49.67 -1.62 49.39
C GLY A 568 -48.41 -2.34 48.93
N PRO A 569 -48.54 -3.43 48.13
CA PRO A 569 -47.39 -4.13 47.58
C PRO A 569 -46.59 -3.23 46.64
N PHE A 570 -45.27 -3.21 46.84
CA PHE A 570 -44.32 -2.40 46.07
C PHE A 570 -44.32 -2.77 44.58
N ASP A 571 -44.58 -1.80 43.71
CA ASP A 571 -44.56 -1.96 42.25
C ASP A 571 -43.75 -0.85 41.55
N PHE A 572 -43.63 -0.96 40.22
CA PHE A 572 -42.82 -0.05 39.42
C PHE A 572 -43.38 1.38 39.38
N GLU A 573 -44.70 1.54 39.49
CA GLU A 573 -45.35 2.84 39.49
C GLU A 573 -45.07 3.57 40.81
N ALA A 574 -45.03 2.83 41.93
CA ALA A 574 -44.64 3.35 43.23
C ALA A 574 -43.18 3.87 43.26
N LEU A 575 -42.24 3.17 42.61
CA LEU A 575 -40.84 3.58 42.50
C LEU A 575 -40.68 4.96 41.82
N GLN A 576 -41.52 5.28 40.83
CA GLN A 576 -41.49 6.57 40.12
C GLN A 576 -41.99 7.75 40.96
N THR A 577 -42.76 7.47 42.01
CA THR A 577 -43.29 8.49 42.91
C THR A 577 -42.29 8.91 43.99
N MET A 578 -41.24 8.10 44.22
CA MET A 578 -40.23 8.30 45.27
C MET A 578 -39.23 9.41 44.91
N PRO A 579 -39.26 10.56 45.61
CA PRO A 579 -38.39 11.69 45.30
C PRO A 579 -36.90 11.38 45.42
N ALA A 580 -36.48 10.48 46.32
CA ALA A 580 -35.07 10.12 46.49
C ALA A 580 -34.50 9.31 45.31
N PHE A 581 -35.36 8.65 44.51
CA PHE A 581 -34.96 7.77 43.39
C PHE A 581 -35.27 8.32 41.99
N ARG A 582 -35.83 9.53 41.88
CA ARG A 582 -36.25 10.16 40.61
C ARG A 582 -35.17 10.32 39.52
N GLY A 583 -33.89 10.14 39.84
CA GLY A 583 -32.77 10.21 38.87
C GLY A 583 -31.97 8.92 38.72
N ALA A 584 -32.41 7.82 39.35
CA ALA A 584 -31.73 6.53 39.35
C ALA A 584 -32.45 5.46 38.50
N ILE A 585 -33.56 5.84 37.85
CA ILE A 585 -34.39 4.98 36.98
C ILE A 585 -34.35 5.54 35.57
#